data_AF-A0A383BHP2-F1
#
_entry.id   AF-A0A383BHP2-F1
#
_cell.length_a   1.000
_cell.length_b   1.000
_cell.length_c   1.000
_cell.angle_alpha   90.00
_cell.angle_beta   90.00
_cell.angle_gamma   90.00
#
_symmetry.space_group_name_H-M   'P 1'
#
loop_
_entity.id
_entity.type
_entity.pdbx_description
1 polymer ?
#
loop_
_entity_poly.entity_id
_entity_poly.type
_entity_poly.pdbx_seq_one_letter_code
_entity_poly.pdbx_strand_id
1 'polypeptide(L)'
;MFQIYKDSGLVVIGSGYQWDDPYSCEGWTETFGISYPFINEDNGAGLGIWYNQFYGEGIPKNVLINHNMEIIYANSGTVWPSTWISLIEEALDSCGVDCIPDADGDGILNDNDNCPGIVNPDQSDFDEDGIGDLCDDCNGVTDVLGNLDGNMNSIDEPIINVMDL
;
A
#
# COMPACT_ATOMS: atom_id res chain seq x y z
N MET A 1 -14.23 -2.10 -4.55
CA MET A 1 -12.79 -2.33 -4.32
C MET A 1 -11.96 -1.15 -4.76
N PHE A 2 -11.72 -0.99 -6.06
CA PHE A 2 -10.73 -0.03 -6.56
C PHE A 2 -10.93 1.39 -6.02
N GLN A 3 -12.15 1.93 -6.09
CA GLN A 3 -12.43 3.27 -5.59
C GLN A 3 -12.24 3.45 -4.07
N ILE A 4 -12.19 2.38 -3.29
CA ILE A 4 -12.01 2.42 -1.84
C ILE A 4 -10.51 2.48 -1.49
N TYR A 5 -9.67 1.70 -2.19
CA TYR A 5 -8.26 1.51 -1.83
C TYR A 5 -7.27 2.08 -2.85
N LYS A 6 -7.73 2.78 -3.90
CA LYS A 6 -6.87 3.36 -4.95
C LYS A 6 -5.80 4.32 -4.41
N ASP A 7 -6.10 4.97 -3.29
CA ASP A 7 -5.21 5.94 -2.63
C ASP A 7 -4.40 5.28 -1.50
N SER A 8 -4.67 4.00 -1.19
CA SER A 8 -4.01 3.18 -0.17
C SER A 8 -2.96 2.23 -0.76
N GLY A 9 -2.45 2.52 -1.96
CA GLY A 9 -1.44 1.70 -2.64
C GLY A 9 -1.98 0.50 -3.43
N LEU A 10 -3.30 0.26 -3.47
CA LEU A 10 -3.88 -0.84 -4.26
C LEU A 10 -3.84 -0.53 -5.77
N VAL A 11 -3.08 -1.32 -6.51
CA VAL A 11 -3.12 -1.33 -7.98
C VAL A 11 -4.03 -2.45 -8.47
N VAL A 12 -4.99 -2.09 -9.34
CA VAL A 12 -5.90 -3.06 -9.99
C VAL A 12 -5.62 -3.05 -11.48
N ILE A 13 -5.51 -4.24 -12.07
CA ILE A 13 -5.37 -4.42 -13.52
C ILE A 13 -6.45 -5.40 -13.96
N GLY A 14 -7.33 -4.96 -14.86
CA GLY A 14 -8.28 -5.82 -15.55
C GLY A 14 -7.64 -6.45 -16.78
N SER A 15 -8.08 -7.65 -17.15
CA SER A 15 -7.71 -8.27 -18.42
C SER A 15 -8.93 -8.95 -19.00
N GLY A 16 -9.10 -8.89 -20.32
CA GLY A 16 -10.25 -9.48 -20.99
C GLY A 16 -9.90 -9.99 -22.38
N TYR A 17 -10.62 -11.03 -22.77
CA TYR A 17 -10.62 -11.60 -24.12
C TYR A 17 -12.06 -11.63 -24.63
N GLN A 18 -12.30 -11.16 -25.85
CA GLN A 18 -13.60 -11.13 -26.47
C GLN A 18 -13.95 -12.49 -27.09
N TRP A 19 -14.90 -13.24 -26.50
CA TRP A 19 -15.50 -14.44 -27.11
C TRP A 19 -16.79 -14.11 -27.86
N ASP A 20 -16.69 -13.47 -29.02
CA ASP A 20 -17.86 -13.18 -29.87
C ASP A 20 -19.00 -12.40 -29.15
N ASP A 21 -18.67 -11.61 -28.14
CA ASP A 21 -19.59 -10.78 -27.36
C ASP A 21 -19.83 -9.39 -28.03
N PRO A 22 -20.93 -8.67 -27.70
CA PRO A 22 -21.34 -7.45 -28.39
C PRO A 22 -20.44 -6.23 -28.12
N TYR A 23 -19.49 -6.33 -27.20
CA TYR A 23 -18.58 -5.24 -26.83
C TYR A 23 -17.12 -5.67 -27.03
N SER A 24 -16.33 -4.78 -27.66
CA SER A 24 -14.87 -4.85 -27.61
C SER A 24 -14.39 -4.68 -26.16
N CYS A 25 -13.15 -5.10 -25.85
CA CYS A 25 -12.55 -4.84 -24.54
C CYS A 25 -12.65 -3.36 -24.11
N GLU A 26 -12.50 -2.41 -25.05
CA GLU A 26 -12.74 -0.98 -24.81
C GLU A 26 -14.21 -0.67 -24.45
N GLY A 27 -15.17 -1.29 -25.14
CA GLY A 27 -16.60 -1.16 -24.85
C GLY A 27 -16.98 -1.65 -23.46
N TRP A 28 -16.29 -2.64 -22.90
CA TRP A 28 -16.46 -3.06 -21.50
C TRP A 28 -16.03 -1.96 -20.52
N THR A 29 -14.91 -1.28 -20.78
CA THR A 29 -14.43 -0.22 -19.89
C THR A 29 -15.41 0.95 -19.79
N GLU A 30 -15.99 1.37 -20.93
CA GLU A 30 -16.97 2.45 -20.98
C GLU A 30 -18.32 2.02 -20.35
N THR A 31 -18.81 0.83 -20.70
CA THR A 31 -20.13 0.34 -20.26
C THR A 31 -20.20 0.14 -18.74
N PHE A 32 -19.11 -0.36 -18.14
CA PHE A 32 -19.05 -0.66 -16.71
C PHE A 32 -18.31 0.40 -15.89
N GLY A 33 -17.88 1.51 -16.52
CA GLY A 33 -17.17 2.59 -15.84
C GLY A 33 -15.86 2.13 -15.21
N ILE A 34 -15.14 1.21 -15.87
CA ILE A 34 -13.85 0.73 -15.39
C ILE A 34 -12.84 1.88 -15.48
N SER A 35 -12.25 2.22 -14.34
CA SER A 35 -11.35 3.37 -14.17
C SER A 35 -9.90 2.97 -13.92
N TYR A 36 -9.63 1.67 -13.83
CA TYR A 36 -8.30 1.10 -13.67
C TYR A 36 -7.78 0.54 -15.01
N PRO A 37 -6.46 0.38 -15.19
CA PRO A 37 -5.87 -0.16 -16.41
C PRO A 37 -6.51 -1.50 -16.84
N PHE A 38 -6.79 -1.64 -18.13
CA PHE A 38 -7.41 -2.84 -18.71
C PHE A 38 -6.58 -3.35 -19.90
N ILE A 39 -6.16 -4.61 -19.83
CA ILE A 39 -5.38 -5.28 -20.87
C ILE A 39 -6.34 -5.95 -21.84
N ASN A 40 -6.25 -5.59 -23.11
CA ASN A 40 -6.98 -6.24 -24.20
C ASN A 40 -6.15 -7.42 -24.76
N GLU A 41 -6.67 -8.64 -24.61
CA GLU A 41 -6.01 -9.88 -25.03
C GLU A 41 -6.46 -10.41 -26.40
N ASP A 42 -7.30 -9.68 -27.14
CA ASP A 42 -7.93 -10.13 -28.39
C ASP A 42 -6.94 -10.51 -29.51
N ASN A 43 -5.74 -9.91 -29.51
CA ASN A 43 -4.68 -10.17 -30.52
C ASN A 43 -3.70 -11.29 -30.12
N GLY A 44 -4.00 -12.05 -29.07
CA GLY A 44 -3.13 -13.15 -28.61
C GLY A 44 -1.79 -12.69 -28.03
N ALA A 45 -1.67 -11.42 -27.68
CA ALA A 45 -0.44 -10.82 -27.14
C ALA A 45 -0.07 -11.37 -25.73
N GLY A 46 -1.00 -11.97 -24.99
CA GLY A 46 -0.74 -12.61 -23.69
C GLY A 46 -1.18 -14.07 -23.56
N LEU A 47 -1.76 -14.68 -24.60
CA LEU A 47 -2.34 -16.03 -24.50
C LEU A 47 -1.33 -17.18 -24.61
N GLY A 48 -0.10 -16.94 -25.03
CA GLY A 48 0.91 -18.00 -25.19
C GLY A 48 1.61 -18.42 -23.89
N ILE A 49 1.62 -17.55 -22.87
CA ILE A 49 2.49 -17.71 -21.69
C ILE A 49 1.68 -17.84 -20.38
N TRP A 50 0.37 -17.53 -20.40
CA TRP A 50 -0.42 -17.36 -19.18
C TRP A 50 -1.72 -18.18 -19.13
N TYR A 51 -2.13 -18.84 -20.23
CA TYR A 51 -3.39 -19.58 -20.30
C TYR A 51 -3.51 -20.66 -19.21
N ASN A 52 -2.45 -21.44 -18.96
CA ASN A 52 -2.48 -22.46 -17.92
C ASN A 52 -2.30 -21.92 -16.49
N GLN A 53 -1.71 -20.73 -16.33
CA GLN A 53 -1.38 -20.15 -15.02
C GLN A 53 -2.50 -19.27 -14.47
N PHE A 54 -3.31 -18.64 -15.34
CA PHE A 54 -4.42 -17.78 -14.94
C PHE A 54 -5.79 -18.18 -15.53
N TYR A 55 -5.86 -19.01 -16.59
CA TYR A 55 -7.14 -19.37 -17.24
C TYR A 55 -7.49 -20.87 -17.16
N GLY A 56 -6.65 -21.71 -16.54
CA GLY A 56 -6.83 -23.17 -16.48
C GLY A 56 -8.04 -23.64 -15.67
N GLU A 57 -8.62 -22.78 -14.83
CA GLU A 57 -9.81 -23.07 -14.03
C GLU A 57 -10.70 -21.83 -14.04
N GLY A 58 -11.85 -21.84 -14.73
CA GLY A 58 -12.96 -20.88 -14.55
C GLY A 58 -12.70 -19.38 -14.76
N ILE A 59 -13.73 -18.66 -15.19
CA ILE A 59 -13.68 -17.20 -15.42
C ILE A 59 -14.86 -16.56 -14.66
N PRO A 60 -14.68 -15.41 -14.00
CA PRO A 60 -13.45 -14.60 -13.88
C PRO A 60 -12.37 -15.29 -13.03
N LYS A 61 -11.09 -15.06 -13.35
CA LYS A 61 -9.97 -15.40 -12.45
C LYS A 61 -9.55 -14.14 -11.70
N ASN A 62 -9.41 -14.28 -10.40
CA ASN A 62 -9.02 -13.21 -9.49
C ASN A 62 -7.69 -13.58 -8.86
N VAL A 63 -6.74 -12.63 -8.89
CA VAL A 63 -5.40 -12.79 -8.32
C VAL A 63 -5.09 -11.59 -7.45
N LEU A 64 -4.58 -11.84 -6.24
CA LEU A 64 -4.05 -10.81 -5.36
C LEU A 64 -2.57 -11.08 -5.10
N ILE A 65 -1.76 -10.03 -5.27
CA ILE A 65 -0.32 -10.05 -5.09
C ILE A 65 0.01 -9.03 -4.00
N ASN A 66 0.79 -9.42 -3.00
CA ASN A 66 1.24 -8.52 -1.94
C ASN A 66 2.45 -7.68 -2.38
N HIS A 67 2.92 -6.76 -1.52
CA HIS A 67 4.08 -5.91 -1.80
C HIS A 67 5.41 -6.68 -1.95
N ASN A 68 5.51 -7.90 -1.40
CA ASN A 68 6.66 -8.79 -1.58
C ASN A 68 6.64 -9.54 -2.92
N MET A 69 5.69 -9.23 -3.82
CA MET A 69 5.48 -9.89 -5.11
C MET A 69 5.06 -11.36 -4.98
N GLU A 70 4.39 -11.71 -3.89
CA GLU A 70 3.88 -13.06 -3.64
C GLU A 70 2.37 -13.13 -3.94
N ILE A 71 1.95 -14.23 -4.58
CA ILE A 71 0.53 -14.49 -4.82
C ILE A 71 -0.10 -14.99 -3.51
N ILE A 72 -0.94 -14.17 -2.90
CA ILE A 72 -1.63 -14.50 -1.64
C ILE A 72 -3.06 -14.99 -1.88
N TYR A 73 -3.62 -14.71 -3.07
CA TYR A 73 -4.91 -15.24 -3.48
C TYR A 73 -4.94 -15.50 -4.98
N ALA A 74 -5.44 -16.67 -5.39
CA ALA A 74 -5.70 -16.99 -6.79
C ALA A 74 -6.88 -17.95 -6.91
N ASN A 75 -8.05 -17.44 -7.24
CA ASN A 75 -9.25 -18.28 -7.37
C ASN A 75 -10.18 -17.79 -8.48
N SER A 76 -11.07 -18.68 -8.89
CA SER A 76 -11.95 -18.50 -10.04
C SER A 76 -13.39 -18.33 -9.57
N GLY A 77 -14.17 -17.60 -10.36
CA GLY A 77 -15.56 -17.26 -10.03
C GLY A 77 -15.68 -15.96 -9.25
N THR A 78 -16.90 -15.68 -8.81
CA THR A 78 -17.23 -14.43 -8.12
C THR A 78 -16.69 -14.45 -6.69
N VAL A 79 -15.92 -13.42 -6.35
CA VAL A 79 -15.45 -13.18 -4.98
C VAL A 79 -16.35 -12.13 -4.34
N TRP A 80 -16.83 -12.44 -3.13
CA TRP A 80 -17.72 -11.52 -2.40
C TRP A 80 -16.98 -10.27 -1.94
N PRO A 81 -17.64 -9.10 -1.88
CA PRO A 81 -16.99 -7.86 -1.44
C PRO A 81 -16.31 -7.97 -0.08
N SER A 82 -16.92 -8.65 0.89
CA SER A 82 -16.33 -8.85 2.23
C SER A 82 -15.04 -9.66 2.18
N THR A 83 -14.98 -10.70 1.33
CA THR A 83 -13.78 -11.51 1.16
C THR A 83 -12.65 -10.68 0.54
N TRP A 84 -12.99 -9.84 -0.43
CA TRP A 84 -12.00 -8.93 -1.00
C TRP A 84 -11.48 -7.91 0.01
N ILE A 85 -12.36 -7.34 0.84
CA ILE A 85 -11.95 -6.41 1.90
C ILE A 85 -10.92 -7.09 2.80
N SER A 86 -11.24 -8.28 3.34
CA SER A 86 -10.33 -8.98 4.23
C SER A 86 -8.99 -9.35 3.58
N LEU A 87 -9.00 -9.81 2.32
CA LEU A 87 -7.77 -10.17 1.61
C LEU A 87 -6.91 -8.94 1.30
N ILE A 88 -7.53 -7.82 0.93
CA ILE A 88 -6.81 -6.57 0.64
C ILE A 88 -6.25 -5.99 1.93
N GLU A 89 -7.04 -5.97 3.01
CA GLU A 89 -6.57 -5.53 4.32
C GLU A 89 -5.40 -6.39 4.81
N GLU A 90 -5.45 -7.72 4.65
CA GLU A 90 -4.31 -8.59 4.97
C GLU A 90 -3.07 -8.29 4.11
N ALA A 91 -3.27 -8.00 2.82
CA ALA A 91 -2.19 -7.63 1.91
C ALA A 91 -1.57 -6.28 2.26
N LEU A 92 -2.39 -5.33 2.71
CA LEU A 92 -1.98 -3.98 3.10
C LEU A 92 -1.33 -3.97 4.48
N ASP A 93 -1.87 -4.70 5.46
CA ASP A 93 -1.35 -4.79 6.84
C ASP A 93 0.03 -5.47 6.90
N SER A 94 0.40 -6.26 5.87
CA SER A 94 1.77 -6.77 5.71
C SER A 94 2.80 -5.70 5.35
N CYS A 95 2.33 -4.55 4.86
CA CYS A 95 3.12 -3.36 4.71
C CYS A 95 2.89 -2.49 5.97
N GLY A 96 3.95 -2.01 6.62
CA GLY A 96 3.79 -0.98 7.64
C GLY A 96 3.35 0.37 7.04
N VAL A 97 3.72 1.45 7.74
CA VAL A 97 3.57 2.85 7.28
C VAL A 97 3.99 3.03 5.82
N ASP A 98 5.06 2.37 5.38
CA ASP A 98 5.72 2.59 4.07
C ASP A 98 4.86 2.41 2.79
N CYS A 99 3.70 1.74 2.81
CA CYS A 99 2.93 1.52 1.57
C CYS A 99 1.74 2.45 1.35
N ILE A 100 1.29 3.15 2.37
CA ILE A 100 0.23 4.15 2.23
C ILE A 100 0.95 5.49 2.11
N PRO A 101 0.89 6.22 0.99
CA PRO A 101 1.70 7.42 0.80
C PRO A 101 1.55 8.48 1.91
N ASP A 102 0.38 8.50 2.55
CA ASP A 102 -0.02 9.31 3.71
C ASP A 102 -0.78 8.35 4.65
N ALA A 103 -0.05 7.73 5.58
CA ALA A 103 -0.54 6.57 6.33
C ALA A 103 -1.54 6.95 7.44
N ASP A 104 -1.48 8.17 7.96
CA ASP A 104 -2.37 8.65 9.01
C ASP A 104 -3.48 9.59 8.49
N GLY A 105 -3.36 10.07 7.25
CA GLY A 105 -4.37 10.87 6.56
C GLY A 105 -4.36 12.35 6.95
N ASP A 106 -3.22 12.88 7.40
CA ASP A 106 -3.06 14.26 7.84
C ASP A 106 -2.83 15.25 6.67
N GLY A 107 -2.54 14.73 5.48
CA GLY A 107 -2.30 15.48 4.25
C GLY A 107 -0.81 15.68 3.91
N ILE A 108 0.11 15.16 4.71
CA ILE A 108 1.54 15.11 4.47
C ILE A 108 1.92 13.67 4.06
N LEU A 109 2.81 13.53 3.07
CA LEU A 109 3.26 12.20 2.66
C LEU A 109 4.28 11.69 3.67
N ASN A 110 4.28 10.39 3.99
CA ASN A 110 5.17 9.75 4.98
C ASN A 110 6.66 10.13 4.81
N ASP A 111 7.12 10.28 3.57
CA ASP A 111 8.51 10.68 3.26
C ASP A 111 8.87 12.10 3.76
N ASN A 112 7.87 12.92 4.07
CA ASN A 112 8.00 14.28 4.57
C ASN A 112 7.24 14.51 5.89
N ASP A 113 6.70 13.44 6.48
CA ASP A 113 5.91 13.49 7.70
C ASP A 113 6.83 13.14 8.89
N ASN A 114 6.91 14.01 9.89
CA ASN A 114 7.69 13.76 11.09
C ASN A 114 6.97 12.85 12.10
N CYS A 115 5.70 12.50 11.87
CA CYS A 115 4.96 11.46 12.59
C CYS A 115 4.07 10.60 11.68
N PRO A 116 4.63 9.76 10.78
CA PRO A 116 3.89 8.99 9.76
C PRO A 116 2.76 8.04 10.23
N GLY A 117 2.53 7.90 11.53
CA GLY A 117 1.46 7.09 12.10
C GLY A 117 0.54 7.84 13.06
N ILE A 118 0.73 9.15 13.26
CA ILE A 118 -0.03 9.97 14.21
C ILE A 118 -0.35 11.33 13.60
N VAL A 119 -1.61 11.51 13.21
CA VAL A 119 -2.14 12.71 12.55
C VAL A 119 -1.63 14.01 13.20
N ASN A 120 -0.77 14.74 12.47
CA ASN A 120 -0.18 16.00 12.93
C ASN A 120 0.05 17.02 11.77
N PRO A 121 -1.01 17.59 11.19
CA PRO A 121 -0.90 18.46 10.01
C PRO A 121 -0.05 19.74 10.19
N ASP A 122 0.22 20.13 11.44
CA ASP A 122 1.07 21.26 11.78
C ASP A 122 2.56 20.91 11.80
N GLN A 123 2.91 19.62 11.80
CA GLN A 123 4.28 19.10 11.74
C GLN A 123 5.20 19.76 12.77
N SER A 124 4.67 20.00 13.97
CA SER A 124 5.42 20.59 15.08
C SER A 124 6.55 19.65 15.49
N ASP A 125 7.75 20.20 15.62
CA ASP A 125 9.00 19.54 16.00
C ASP A 125 9.81 20.61 16.75
N PHE A 126 9.67 20.61 18.08
CA PHE A 126 10.18 21.70 18.91
C PHE A 126 11.70 21.69 19.06
N ASP A 127 12.32 20.51 19.03
CA ASP A 127 13.77 20.37 19.16
C ASP A 127 14.51 20.23 17.84
N GLU A 128 13.80 20.11 16.72
CA GLU A 128 14.35 20.05 15.35
C GLU A 128 15.16 18.76 15.09
N ASP A 129 14.77 17.63 15.70
CA ASP A 129 15.39 16.32 15.47
C ASP A 129 14.78 15.53 14.30
N GLY A 130 13.66 16.00 13.77
CA GLY A 130 12.93 15.37 12.66
C GLY A 130 11.85 14.37 13.07
N ILE A 131 11.62 14.18 14.37
CA ILE A 131 10.50 13.43 14.95
C ILE A 131 9.49 14.44 15.50
N GLY A 132 8.22 14.32 15.12
CA GLY A 132 7.23 15.30 15.52
C GLY A 132 6.86 15.22 17.00
N ASP A 133 6.47 16.36 17.57
CA ASP A 133 6.10 16.54 18.98
C ASP A 133 5.08 15.51 19.50
N LEU A 134 4.26 14.95 18.59
CA LEU A 134 3.18 14.00 18.91
C LEU A 134 3.63 12.54 18.92
N CYS A 135 4.73 12.19 18.26
CA CYS A 135 5.29 10.84 18.21
C CYS A 135 6.69 10.75 18.81
N ASP A 136 7.24 11.88 19.26
CA ASP A 136 8.48 11.92 20.02
C ASP A 136 8.23 11.75 21.53
N ASP A 137 8.65 10.62 22.07
CA ASP A 137 8.62 10.33 23.50
C ASP A 137 9.62 11.21 24.30
N CYS A 138 10.57 11.87 23.62
CA CYS A 138 11.68 12.66 24.18
C CYS A 138 11.64 14.15 23.80
N ASN A 139 10.44 14.69 23.49
CA ASN A 139 10.26 16.06 23.02
C ASN A 139 11.01 17.12 23.85
N GLY A 140 11.92 17.85 23.19
CA GLY A 140 12.78 18.89 23.75
C GLY A 140 14.28 18.58 23.68
N VAL A 141 14.66 17.50 22.99
CA VAL A 141 16.01 16.95 22.95
C VAL A 141 16.38 16.58 21.52
N THR A 142 17.24 17.39 20.89
CA THR A 142 17.81 17.07 19.57
C THR A 142 18.50 15.70 19.59
N ASP A 143 18.24 14.82 18.61
CA ASP A 143 19.02 13.60 18.39
C ASP A 143 20.53 13.93 18.32
N VAL A 144 21.28 13.44 19.31
CA VAL A 144 22.70 13.69 19.43
C VAL A 144 23.45 12.49 18.90
N LEU A 145 24.25 12.72 17.84
CA LEU A 145 25.11 11.72 17.23
C LEU A 145 25.89 10.91 18.29
N GLY A 146 25.48 9.65 18.48
CA GLY A 146 26.03 8.75 19.51
C GLY A 146 25.10 8.43 20.68
N ASN A 147 23.85 8.90 20.69
CA ASN A 147 22.80 8.52 21.66
C ASN A 147 21.67 7.76 20.92
N LEU A 148 21.99 6.57 20.41
CA LEU A 148 21.13 5.82 19.49
C LEU A 148 19.83 5.31 20.15
N ASP A 149 19.82 5.13 21.47
CA ASP A 149 18.63 4.67 22.21
C ASP A 149 17.84 5.82 22.89
N GLY A 150 18.27 7.07 22.69
CA GLY A 150 17.58 8.26 23.18
C GLY A 150 17.62 8.47 24.70
N ASN A 151 18.40 7.69 25.47
CA ASN A 151 18.32 7.76 26.92
C ASN A 151 19.03 9.01 27.52
N MET A 152 18.52 9.53 28.64
CA MET A 152 18.95 10.79 29.24
C MET A 152 19.27 10.70 30.74
N ASN A 153 20.11 11.63 31.21
CA ASN A 153 20.39 11.79 32.64
C ASN A 153 19.36 12.72 33.32
N SER A 154 19.48 12.92 34.63
CA SER A 154 18.54 13.74 35.41
C SER A 154 18.63 15.25 35.16
N ILE A 155 19.42 15.70 34.20
CA ILE A 155 19.57 17.11 33.80
C ILE A 155 19.37 17.29 32.29
N ASP A 156 18.66 16.35 31.65
CA ASP A 156 18.27 16.38 30.24
C ASP A 156 19.47 16.45 29.27
N GLU A 157 20.59 15.83 29.66
CA GLU A 157 21.72 15.60 28.74
C GLU A 157 21.68 14.15 28.21
N PRO A 158 21.96 13.95 26.91
CA PRO A 158 21.99 12.62 26.28
C PRO A 158 23.10 11.75 26.88
N ILE A 159 22.77 10.49 27.17
CA ILE A 159 23.72 9.54 27.75
C ILE A 159 24.27 8.64 26.65
N ILE A 160 25.44 9.03 26.13
CA ILE A 160 26.25 8.17 25.25
C ILE A 160 26.88 7.05 26.08
N ASN A 161 26.44 5.81 25.87
CA ASN A 161 26.89 4.62 26.56
C ASN A 161 27.01 3.40 25.62
N VAL A 162 27.10 2.20 26.20
CA VAL A 162 27.32 0.95 25.45
C VAL A 162 26.09 0.51 24.66
N MET A 163 24.91 1.01 25.00
CA MET A 163 23.66 0.73 24.29
C MET A 163 23.55 1.55 22.98
N ASP A 164 24.42 2.55 22.82
CA ASP A 164 24.46 3.45 21.65
C ASP A 164 25.51 3.08 20.59
N LEU A 165 26.15 1.91 20.73
CA LEU A 165 27.21 1.38 19.86
C LEU A 165 26.70 0.37 18.81
#